data_AF-A0A2G2YBW1-F1
#
_entry.id   AF-A0A2G2YBW1-F1
#
_cell.length_a   1.000
_cell.length_b   1.000
_cell.length_c   1.000
_cell.angle_alpha   90.00
_cell.angle_beta   90.00
_cell.angle_gamma   90.00
#
_symmetry.space_group_name_H-M   'P 1'
#
loop_
_entity.id
_entity.type
_entity.pdbx_description
1 polymer ?
#
loop_
_entity_poly.entity_id
_entity_poly.type
_entity_poly.pdbx_seq_one_letter_code
_entity_poly.pdbx_strand_id
1 'polypeptide(L)'
;MALSQFLFFSFLFIFFNLSLPNEIDVHDLLPTFKLPKGLLPNNVESYTISPKDSSFTVQLTHPCYVEFPNQLVYYQKDIKGKLSYGEVSDISGIQAKKLFVWVPVTGIDVDEQFHMIEFHVGFLSEKLPAEVFENIPTCKNMGSQDSPFASI
;
A
#
# COMPACT_ATOMS: atom_id res chain seq x y z
N MET A 1 -29.19 44.32 23.47
CA MET A 1 -27.94 43.54 23.34
C MET A 1 -28.29 42.08 23.10
N ALA A 2 -28.78 41.70 21.91
CA ALA A 2 -29.14 40.29 21.63
C ALA A 2 -29.32 39.99 20.12
N LEU A 3 -28.70 40.75 19.22
CA LEU A 3 -28.79 40.50 17.77
C LEU A 3 -27.42 40.39 17.08
N SER A 4 -26.32 40.52 17.85
CA SER A 4 -24.95 40.50 17.32
C SER A 4 -24.27 39.12 17.35
N GLN A 5 -24.94 38.08 17.88
CA GLN A 5 -24.30 36.77 18.12
C GLN A 5 -24.71 35.67 17.14
N PHE A 6 -25.72 35.91 16.30
CA PHE A 6 -26.19 34.90 15.32
C PHE A 6 -25.46 34.93 13.98
N LEU A 7 -24.64 35.95 13.70
CA LEU A 7 -23.87 36.05 12.45
C LEU A 7 -22.43 35.53 12.55
N PHE A 8 -22.01 35.02 13.72
CA PHE A 8 -20.65 34.49 13.90
C PHE A 8 -20.55 32.97 13.69
N PHE A 9 -21.67 32.23 13.81
CA PHE A 9 -21.67 30.77 13.62
C PHE A 9 -21.79 30.32 12.16
N SER A 10 -22.19 31.21 11.26
CA SER A 10 -22.34 30.87 9.83
C SER A 10 -21.06 31.04 9.02
N PHE A 11 -20.00 31.65 9.57
CA PHE A 11 -18.76 31.92 8.83
C PHE A 11 -17.65 30.87 9.07
N LEU A 12 -17.88 29.88 9.93
CA LEU A 12 -16.89 28.83 10.24
C LEU A 12 -17.13 27.48 9.54
N PHE A 13 -18.23 27.34 8.79
CA PHE A 13 -18.53 26.13 8.02
C PHE A 13 -18.08 26.17 6.55
N ILE A 14 -17.49 27.27 6.08
CA ILE A 14 -17.06 27.41 4.68
C ILE A 14 -15.59 26.96 4.48
N PHE A 15 -14.88 26.54 5.54
CA PHE A 15 -13.44 26.23 5.45
C PHE A 15 -13.06 24.79 5.10
N PHE A 16 -14.00 23.86 4.93
CA PHE A 16 -13.65 22.45 4.73
C PHE A 16 -14.21 21.81 3.46
N ASN A 17 -14.13 22.52 2.33
CA ASN A 17 -14.15 21.85 1.03
C ASN A 17 -13.10 22.45 0.09
N LEU A 18 -11.89 22.69 0.61
CA LEU A 18 -10.73 22.77 -0.27
C LEU A 18 -10.28 21.33 -0.55
N SER A 19 -10.96 20.65 -1.47
CA SER A 19 -10.41 19.44 -2.10
C SER A 19 -9.26 19.92 -2.97
N LEU A 20 -8.08 20.07 -2.37
CA LEU A 20 -6.84 20.31 -3.08
C LEU A 20 -6.54 19.03 -3.88
N PRO A 21 -6.56 19.04 -5.22
CA PRO A 21 -6.16 17.89 -6.00
C PRO A 21 -4.64 17.89 -6.10
N ASN A 22 -3.98 17.80 -4.95
CA ASN A 22 -2.66 17.20 -4.89
C ASN A 22 -2.91 15.87 -4.21
N GLU A 23 -3.49 14.93 -4.97
CA GLU A 23 -3.53 13.54 -4.54
C GLU A 23 -2.06 13.12 -4.41
N ILE A 24 -1.56 13.13 -3.17
CA ILE A 24 -0.19 12.72 -2.86
C ILE A 24 -0.07 11.29 -3.39
N ASP A 25 0.98 11.00 -4.14
CA ASP A 25 1.19 9.66 -4.67
C ASP A 25 1.22 8.64 -3.51
N VAL A 26 0.61 7.46 -3.69
CA VAL A 26 0.54 6.46 -2.60
C VAL A 26 1.94 6.03 -2.14
N HIS A 27 2.92 6.02 -3.04
CA HIS A 27 4.31 5.70 -2.74
C HIS A 27 4.98 6.78 -1.89
N ASP A 28 4.53 8.03 -2.00
CA ASP A 28 4.98 9.14 -1.14
C ASP A 28 4.22 9.17 0.20
N LEU A 29 3.01 8.61 0.23
CA LEU A 29 2.20 8.49 1.44
C LEU A 29 2.74 7.43 2.40
N LEU A 30 3.16 6.25 1.90
CA LEU A 30 3.65 5.15 2.73
C LEU A 30 4.76 5.56 3.72
N PRO A 31 5.80 6.32 3.32
CA PRO A 31 6.83 6.81 4.24
C PRO A 31 6.30 7.65 5.41
N THR A 32 5.18 8.36 5.25
CA THR A 32 4.57 9.13 6.35
C THR A 32 4.04 8.23 7.46
N PHE A 33 3.73 6.97 7.13
CA PHE A 33 3.35 5.89 8.05
C PHE A 33 4.53 4.97 8.38
N LYS A 34 5.79 5.39 8.16
CA LYS A 34 7.00 4.56 8.34
C LYS A 34 7.08 3.32 7.46
N LEU A 35 6.28 3.24 6.41
CA LEU A 35 6.31 2.12 5.47
C LEU A 35 7.17 2.49 4.25
N PRO A 36 7.98 1.56 3.72
CA PRO A 36 8.74 1.82 2.51
C PRO A 36 7.83 2.03 1.30
N LYS A 37 8.26 2.91 0.40
CA LYS A 37 7.51 3.27 -0.81
C LYS A 37 7.30 2.11 -1.80
N GLY A 38 8.18 1.12 -1.79
CA GLY A 38 8.18 -0.04 -2.68
C GLY A 38 7.35 -1.23 -2.21
N LEU A 39 6.49 -1.08 -1.20
CA LEU A 39 5.55 -2.13 -0.81
C LEU A 39 4.44 -2.37 -1.86
N LEU A 40 4.13 -1.34 -2.65
CA LEU A 40 3.12 -1.38 -3.71
C LEU A 40 3.79 -1.28 -5.10
N PRO A 41 3.24 -1.92 -6.13
CA PRO A 41 3.71 -1.78 -7.51
C PRO A 41 3.41 -0.40 -8.09
N ASN A 42 4.13 -0.03 -9.15
CA ASN A 42 3.96 1.25 -9.84
C ASN A 42 2.62 1.45 -10.57
N ASN A 43 1.78 0.42 -10.70
CA ASN A 43 0.54 0.47 -11.48
C ASN A 43 -0.69 0.80 -10.63
N VAL A 44 -0.50 1.61 -9.58
CA VAL A 44 -1.60 2.13 -8.76
C VAL A 44 -2.35 3.19 -9.55
N GLU A 45 -3.66 3.01 -9.65
CA GLU A 45 -4.57 3.93 -10.34
C GLU A 45 -5.19 4.94 -9.37
N SER A 46 -5.58 4.50 -8.17
CA SER A 46 -6.13 5.37 -7.12
C SER A 46 -6.05 4.71 -5.75
N TYR A 47 -6.21 5.50 -4.70
CA TYR A 47 -6.36 4.98 -3.34
C TYR A 47 -7.33 5.81 -2.51
N THR A 48 -7.86 5.19 -1.45
CA THR A 48 -8.70 5.85 -0.45
C THR A 48 -8.28 5.42 0.94
N ILE A 49 -8.32 6.34 1.90
CA ILE A 49 -8.11 6.05 3.32
C ILE A 49 -9.28 6.64 4.11
N SER A 50 -9.90 5.81 4.93
CA SER A 50 -10.97 6.20 5.83
C SER A 50 -10.39 6.85 7.09
N PRO A 51 -10.77 8.09 7.42
CA PRO A 51 -10.30 8.76 8.63
C PRO A 51 -10.92 8.20 9.92
N LYS A 52 -11.90 7.29 9.82
CA LYS A 52 -12.63 6.76 10.98
C LYS A 52 -11.96 5.55 11.62
N ASP A 53 -11.44 4.66 10.78
CA ASP A 53 -10.93 3.34 11.16
C ASP A 53 -9.58 3.02 10.52
N SER A 54 -9.00 3.99 9.82
CA SER A 54 -7.75 3.86 9.05
C SER A 54 -7.79 2.73 8.01
N SER A 55 -8.99 2.31 7.59
CA SER A 55 -9.13 1.35 6.50
C SER A 55 -8.69 2.00 5.18
N PHE A 56 -7.98 1.25 4.36
CA PHE A 56 -7.56 1.71 3.04
C PHE A 56 -8.08 0.80 1.94
N THR A 57 -8.19 1.36 0.75
CA THR A 57 -8.37 0.62 -0.50
C THR A 57 -7.44 1.21 -1.53
N VAL A 58 -6.63 0.37 -2.17
CA VAL A 58 -5.80 0.73 -3.32
C VAL A 58 -6.36 0.01 -4.54
N GLN A 59 -6.59 0.74 -5.62
CA GLN A 59 -6.97 0.16 -6.91
C GLN A 59 -5.77 0.23 -7.85
N LEU A 60 -5.40 -0.92 -8.40
CA LEU A 60 -4.45 -1.03 -9.49
C LEU A 60 -5.17 -0.94 -10.83
N THR A 61 -4.49 -0.48 -11.87
CA THR A 61 -5.07 -0.49 -13.23
C THR A 61 -5.46 -1.91 -13.66
N HIS A 62 -4.66 -2.91 -13.28
CA HIS A 62 -4.90 -4.33 -13.49
C HIS A 62 -4.18 -5.17 -12.41
N PRO A 63 -4.56 -6.46 -12.22
CA PRO A 63 -3.80 -7.35 -11.34
C PRO A 63 -2.34 -7.46 -11.77
N CYS A 64 -1.45 -7.63 -10.80
CA CYS A 64 -0.03 -7.41 -10.99
C CYS A 64 0.82 -8.53 -10.40
N TYR A 65 1.89 -8.91 -11.10
CA TYR A 65 2.95 -9.75 -10.54
C TYR A 65 4.21 -8.92 -10.31
N VAL A 66 4.79 -9.06 -9.13
CA VAL A 66 6.07 -8.47 -8.76
C VAL A 66 7.03 -9.57 -8.35
N GLU A 67 8.24 -9.51 -8.89
CA GLU A 67 9.31 -10.44 -8.57
C GLU A 67 10.34 -9.74 -7.69
N PHE A 68 10.31 -10.08 -6.40
CA PHE A 68 11.34 -9.73 -5.44
C PHE A 68 12.43 -10.83 -5.43
N PRO A 69 13.62 -10.59 -4.85
CA PRO A 69 14.66 -11.60 -4.74
C PRO A 69 14.12 -12.90 -4.12
N ASN A 70 14.07 -13.98 -4.91
CA ASN A 70 13.54 -15.30 -4.54
C ASN A 70 12.05 -15.35 -4.15
N GLN A 71 11.27 -14.31 -4.39
CA GLN A 71 9.86 -14.25 -3.98
C GLN A 71 8.97 -13.64 -5.07
N LEU A 72 8.03 -14.42 -5.58
CA LEU A 72 6.98 -13.94 -6.48
C LEU A 72 5.76 -13.53 -5.67
N VAL A 73 5.28 -12.31 -5.88
CA VAL A 73 4.10 -11.73 -5.20
C VAL A 73 3.07 -11.35 -6.25
N TYR A 74 1.83 -11.70 -5.99
CA TYR A 74 0.66 -11.36 -6.79
C TYR A 74 -0.19 -10.34 -6.04
N TYR A 75 -0.55 -9.28 -6.73
CA TYR A 75 -1.45 -8.24 -6.27
C TYR A 75 -2.73 -8.30 -7.11
N GLN A 76 -3.87 -8.38 -6.44
CA GLN A 76 -5.18 -8.24 -7.05
C GLN A 76 -5.41 -6.78 -7.48
N LYS A 77 -6.44 -6.57 -8.30
CA LYS A 77 -6.82 -5.23 -8.74
C LYS A 77 -7.19 -4.33 -7.54
N ASP A 78 -7.96 -4.87 -6.60
CA ASP A 78 -8.33 -4.17 -5.38
C ASP A 78 -7.57 -4.74 -4.19
N ILE A 79 -6.83 -3.88 -3.49
CA ILE A 79 -6.10 -4.23 -2.27
C ILE A 79 -6.76 -3.48 -1.13
N LYS A 80 -7.03 -4.15 -0.02
CA LYS A 80 -7.65 -3.55 1.16
C LYS A 80 -6.92 -3.96 2.42
N GLY A 81 -7.03 -3.13 3.45
CA GLY A 81 -6.52 -3.44 4.78
C GLY A 81 -6.72 -2.25 5.71
N LYS A 82 -5.98 -2.26 6.81
CA LYS A 82 -5.90 -1.16 7.77
C LYS A 82 -4.47 -0.67 7.85
N LEU A 83 -4.33 0.65 7.86
CA LEU A 83 -3.05 1.33 7.88
C LEU A 83 -2.81 1.94 9.26
N SER A 84 -1.67 1.63 9.86
CA SER A 84 -1.21 2.21 11.12
C SER A 84 0.25 2.65 10.98
N TYR A 85 0.79 3.28 12.03
CA TYR A 85 2.16 3.75 12.01
C TYR A 85 3.13 2.58 12.13
N GLY A 86 3.87 2.29 11.05
CA GLY A 86 4.82 1.18 10.95
C GLY A 86 4.18 -0.18 10.71
N GLU A 87 2.87 -0.24 10.46
CA GLU A 87 2.13 -1.49 10.36
C GLU A 87 0.99 -1.38 9.33
N VAL A 88 0.73 -2.51 8.67
CA VAL A 88 -0.45 -2.73 7.85
C VAL A 88 -1.08 -4.05 8.26
N SER A 89 -2.36 -4.05 8.60
CA SER A 89 -3.09 -5.25 9.06
C SER A 89 -4.35 -5.51 8.25
N ASP A 90 -4.97 -6.67 8.45
CA ASP A 90 -6.18 -7.12 7.76
C ASP A 90 -6.07 -7.04 6.22
N ILE A 91 -4.87 -7.32 5.70
CA ILE A 91 -4.58 -7.18 4.28
C ILE A 91 -5.35 -8.24 3.49
N SER A 92 -5.96 -7.79 2.38
CA SER A 92 -6.55 -8.64 1.36
C SER A 92 -6.12 -8.16 -0.02
N GLY A 93 -6.02 -9.10 -0.96
CA GLY A 93 -5.60 -8.82 -2.32
C GLY A 93 -4.10 -8.95 -2.59
N ILE A 94 -3.29 -9.37 -1.60
CA ILE A 94 -1.86 -9.65 -1.79
C ILE A 94 -1.59 -11.12 -1.49
N GLN A 95 -0.86 -11.81 -2.36
CA GLN A 95 -0.49 -13.21 -2.20
C GLN A 95 0.97 -13.45 -2.55
N ALA A 96 1.68 -14.18 -1.70
CA ALA A 96 3.05 -14.61 -1.93
C ALA A 96 3.07 -16.08 -2.39
N LYS A 97 3.90 -16.40 -3.40
CA LYS A 97 4.09 -17.78 -3.84
C LYS A 97 5.07 -18.50 -2.90
N LYS A 98 4.63 -19.60 -2.28
CA LYS A 98 5.43 -20.45 -1.40
C LYS A 98 5.27 -21.92 -1.79
N LEU A 99 6.37 -22.65 -2.00
CA LEU A 99 6.37 -24.10 -2.28
C LEU A 99 5.24 -24.53 -3.24
N PHE A 100 5.08 -23.81 -4.35
CA PHE A 100 4.05 -23.99 -5.40
C PHE A 100 2.63 -23.48 -5.12
N VAL A 101 2.30 -23.02 -3.91
CA VAL A 101 0.98 -22.52 -3.52
C VAL A 101 1.00 -20.99 -3.35
N TRP A 102 -0.12 -20.33 -3.63
CA TRP A 102 -0.33 -18.92 -3.31
C TRP A 102 -0.87 -18.78 -1.89
N VAL A 103 -0.13 -18.07 -1.04
CA VAL A 103 -0.49 -17.85 0.36
C VAL A 103 -0.80 -16.37 0.56
N PRO A 104 -1.93 -16.01 1.20
CA PRO A 104 -2.29 -14.62 1.41
C PRO A 104 -1.31 -13.92 2.35
N VAL A 105 -0.99 -12.68 2.03
CA VAL A 105 -0.31 -11.77 2.96
C VAL A 105 -1.40 -11.04 3.74
N THR A 106 -1.39 -11.17 5.06
CA THR A 106 -2.44 -10.64 5.95
C THR A 106 -1.96 -9.43 6.75
N GLY A 107 -0.65 -9.21 6.84
CA GLY A 107 -0.09 -8.07 7.55
C GLY A 107 1.38 -7.82 7.21
N ILE A 108 1.84 -6.62 7.53
CA ILE A 108 3.19 -6.12 7.32
C ILE A 108 3.57 -5.26 8.53
N ASP A 109 4.72 -5.52 9.14
CA ASP A 109 5.24 -4.75 10.28
C ASP A 109 6.67 -4.29 10.02
N VAL A 110 6.99 -3.07 10.44
CA VAL A 110 8.33 -2.50 10.32
C VAL A 110 9.10 -2.72 11.61
N ASP A 111 10.21 -3.44 11.51
CA ASP A 111 11.15 -3.66 12.59
C ASP A 111 12.27 -2.61 12.50
N GLU A 112 12.04 -1.45 13.12
CA GLU A 112 12.99 -0.32 13.09
C GLU A 112 14.35 -0.67 13.71
N GLN A 113 14.40 -1.59 14.68
CA GLN A 113 15.64 -1.93 15.37
C GLN A 113 16.62 -2.66 14.45
N PHE A 114 16.09 -3.53 13.60
CA PHE A 114 16.89 -4.36 12.70
C PHE A 114 16.84 -3.89 11.24
N HIS A 115 16.12 -2.80 10.95
CA HIS A 115 15.86 -2.32 9.59
C HIS A 115 15.24 -3.40 8.69
N MET A 116 14.33 -4.20 9.28
CA MET A 116 13.65 -5.29 8.60
C MET A 116 12.16 -4.99 8.46
N ILE A 117 11.51 -5.72 7.55
CA ILE A 117 10.07 -5.76 7.39
C ILE A 117 9.63 -7.19 7.60
N GLU A 118 8.67 -7.38 8.49
CA GLU A 118 8.05 -8.66 8.75
C GLU A 118 6.73 -8.75 8.00
N PHE A 119 6.60 -9.79 7.18
CA PHE A 119 5.38 -10.10 6.43
C PHE A 119 4.68 -11.29 7.07
N HIS A 120 3.38 -11.15 7.34
CA HIS A 120 2.52 -12.24 7.78
C HIS A 120 1.90 -12.92 6.57
N VAL A 121 2.39 -14.11 6.26
CA VAL A 121 2.04 -14.91 5.08
C VAL A 121 1.26 -16.15 5.53
N GLY A 122 -0.05 -15.99 5.72
CA GLY A 122 -0.90 -17.00 6.32
C GLY A 122 -0.55 -17.24 7.79
N PHE A 123 -0.04 -18.44 8.11
CA PHE A 123 0.43 -18.80 9.46
C PHE A 123 1.96 -18.65 9.62
N LEU A 124 2.64 -18.19 8.57
CA LEU A 124 4.09 -17.99 8.55
C LEU A 124 4.41 -16.51 8.69
N SER A 125 5.55 -16.20 9.30
CA SER A 125 6.12 -14.86 9.32
C SER A 125 7.46 -14.87 8.61
N GLU A 126 7.72 -13.87 7.79
CA GLU A 126 8.93 -13.76 6.98
C GLU A 126 9.54 -12.37 7.14
N LYS A 127 10.82 -12.32 7.50
CA LYS A 127 11.56 -11.06 7.64
C LYS A 127 12.42 -10.83 6.41
N LEU A 128 12.29 -9.65 5.82
CA LEU A 128 13.06 -9.19 4.67
C LEU A 128 13.70 -7.83 4.98
N PRO A 129 14.91 -7.55 4.48
CA PRO A 129 15.54 -6.24 4.66
C PRO A 129 14.68 -5.12 4.05
N ALA A 130 14.53 -4.01 4.77
CA ALA A 130 13.73 -2.87 4.29
C ALA A 130 14.27 -2.30 2.97
N GLU A 131 15.57 -2.41 2.73
CA GLU A 131 16.29 -2.00 1.52
C GLU A 131 15.68 -2.57 0.23
N VAL A 132 15.13 -3.79 0.29
CA VAL A 132 14.49 -4.45 -0.87
C VAL A 132 13.24 -3.70 -1.34
N PHE A 133 12.62 -2.94 -0.45
CA PHE A 133 11.36 -2.23 -0.68
C PHE A 133 11.57 -0.71 -0.79
N GLU A 134 12.81 -0.25 -0.89
CA GLU A 134 13.08 1.17 -1.09
C GLU A 134 12.69 1.64 -2.48
N ASN A 135 12.74 0.78 -3.51
CA ASN A 135 12.41 1.15 -4.87
C ASN A 135 11.01 0.67 -5.24
N ILE A 136 10.27 1.48 -6.01
CA ILE A 136 8.93 1.12 -6.48
C ILE A 136 9.06 -0.03 -7.50
N PRO A 137 8.53 -1.23 -7.22
CA PRO A 137 8.63 -2.34 -8.14
C PRO A 137 7.77 -2.11 -9.40
N THR A 138 8.31 -2.54 -10.54
CA THR A 138 7.57 -2.51 -11.80
C THR A 138 6.60 -3.69 -11.88
N CYS A 139 5.36 -3.38 -12.23
CA CYS A 139 4.36 -4.38 -12.47
C CYS A 139 4.66 -5.22 -13.71
N LYS A 140 4.70 -6.56 -13.55
CA LYS A 140 4.80 -7.49 -14.68
C LYS A 140 3.42 -8.07 -14.99
N ASN A 141 3.03 -8.00 -16.25
CA ASN A 141 1.91 -8.78 -16.75
C ASN A 141 2.39 -10.22 -17.00
N MET A 142 1.62 -11.23 -16.58
CA MET A 142 1.96 -12.63 -16.88
C MET A 142 2.02 -12.94 -18.39
N GLY A 143 1.53 -12.02 -19.24
CA GLY A 143 1.62 -12.09 -20.71
C GLY A 143 2.84 -11.41 -21.33
N SER A 144 3.65 -10.66 -20.56
CA SER A 144 4.92 -10.11 -21.03
C SER A 144 6.06 -10.92 -20.42
N GLN A 145 6.33 -12.08 -21.02
CA GLN A 145 7.63 -12.73 -20.84
C GLN A 145 8.70 -11.89 -21.54
N ASP A 146 9.21 -10.87 -20.85
CA ASP A 146 10.60 -10.48 -21.07
C ASP A 146 11.47 -11.53 -20.34
N SER A 147 11.59 -12.69 -20.98
CA SER A 147 12.52 -13.74 -20.62
C SER A 147 13.90 -13.37 -21.17
N PRO A 148 14.95 -13.22 -20.33
CA PRO A 148 16.32 -13.03 -20.81
C PRO A 148 16.90 -14.28 -21.50
N PHE A 149 16.14 -15.37 -21.65
CA PHE A 149 16.59 -16.63 -22.23
C PHE A 149 16.18 -16.84 -23.70
N ALA A 150 15.76 -15.79 -24.40
CA ALA A 150 15.65 -15.81 -25.86
C ALA A 150 16.93 -15.27 -26.51
N SER A 151 18.06 -15.94 -26.30
CA SER A 151 19.28 -15.75 -27.09
C SER A 151 20.08 -17.05 -27.06
N ILE A 152 19.73 -17.97 -27.96
CA ILE A 152 20.63 -19.01 -28.48
C ILE A 152 20.51 -18.94 -30.00
#